data_AF-A0A5C8UR27-F1
#
_entry.id   AF-A0A5C8UR27-F1
#
_cell.length_a   1.000
_cell.length_b   1.000
_cell.length_c   1.000
_cell.angle_alpha   90.00
_cell.angle_beta   90.00
_cell.angle_gamma   90.00
#
_symmetry.space_group_name_H-M   'P 1'
#
loop_
_entity.id
_entity.type
_entity.pdbx_description
1 polymer ?
#
loop_
_entity_poly.entity_id
_entity_poly.type
_entity_poly.pdbx_seq_one_letter_code
_entity_poly.pdbx_strand_id
1 'polypeptide(L)'
;MKLHTVRTHPSCENLPREDQLAWKIAEVATDPVAVTDEVAEMIVNRVIDNAAVATASLTRAPVVAARAQAHDHPYTPGSTVFGFGGRYSPEWAAWANGVAVRELDYHDTFLAAEYSHPGDNIPPILAVAQHAGKSGGDLIRGIATGYEIQVDLVKAISLHAHKIDHVAHLGPSAAAGIGTLLGLDTATIFQAIGQALHTTTATRQSRKGEISTWKAYAPAFAGKMAVEAVDRAMRGQTSPTPIYEGEDGVIAWLLDGPDARYEVPLPEAGEAKRGILDTYTKEHSAEYQAQAWIDLARKLHREYPALGDAGTIERVIIRTSHHTHFVIGSGANDPQKYDPKASRETLDHSIPYIFTVALQDGEWNHERSYSPERAARPDTVALWNRVVTEEDPEWTRRYHSTDPAEKAFGGSVAITLTDGSTIVDEIAVADAHPLGARPFAREQYVAKFRTLADGVLEPTEIERFLDLAQRLPSLGADDLSGLTVTARPGLLAGFPGPKGLF
;
A
#
# COMPACT_ATOMS: atom_id res chain seq x y z
N MET A 1 18.32 -13.18 10.61
CA MET A 1 16.99 -13.45 10.00
C MET A 1 16.91 -14.94 9.74
N LYS A 2 15.87 -15.58 10.27
CA LYS A 2 15.70 -17.04 10.25
C LYS A 2 14.57 -17.43 9.32
N LEU A 3 14.80 -18.46 8.51
CA LEU A 3 13.74 -19.06 7.70
C LEU A 3 12.94 -20.03 8.56
N HIS A 4 11.63 -19.86 8.55
CA HIS A 4 10.68 -20.74 9.21
C HIS A 4 9.93 -21.55 8.16
N THR A 5 10.12 -22.86 8.19
CA THR A 5 9.32 -23.79 7.41
C THR A 5 7.88 -23.81 7.94
N VAL A 6 6.92 -23.57 7.06
CA VAL A 6 5.48 -23.58 7.35
C VAL A 6 4.82 -24.56 6.38
N ARG A 7 4.17 -25.59 6.91
CA ARG A 7 3.46 -26.62 6.13
C ARG A 7 2.13 -26.94 6.80
N THR A 8 1.27 -27.70 6.12
CA THR A 8 0.07 -28.24 6.74
C THR A 8 0.40 -29.39 7.70
N HIS A 9 -0.35 -29.50 8.79
CA HIS A 9 -0.29 -30.57 9.78
C HIS A 9 -1.70 -31.14 9.99
N PRO A 10 -1.89 -32.47 9.93
CA PRO A 10 -3.15 -33.09 10.30
C PRO A 10 -3.45 -32.84 11.78
N SER A 11 -4.73 -32.76 12.13
CA SER A 11 -5.19 -32.49 13.50
C SER A 11 -4.63 -33.47 14.55
N CYS A 12 -4.31 -34.71 14.14
CA CYS A 12 -3.72 -35.72 15.02
C CYS A 12 -2.23 -35.48 15.36
N GLU A 13 -1.52 -34.64 14.60
CA GLU A 13 -0.10 -34.32 14.86
C GLU A 13 0.07 -33.40 16.09
N ASN A 14 -0.98 -32.68 16.50
CA ASN A 14 -0.99 -31.76 17.64
C ASN A 14 0.19 -30.77 17.61
N LEU A 15 0.36 -30.04 16.50
CA LEU A 15 1.41 -29.04 16.33
C LEU A 15 1.45 -28.07 17.54
N PRO A 16 2.56 -28.04 18.32
CA PRO A 16 2.70 -27.11 19.44
C PRO A 16 2.52 -25.67 18.97
N ARG A 17 1.85 -24.84 19.78
CA ARG A 17 1.59 -23.44 19.40
C ARG A 17 2.88 -22.69 19.13
N GLU A 18 3.94 -22.99 19.88
CA GLU A 18 5.28 -22.40 19.75
C GLU A 18 5.92 -22.66 18.38
N ASP A 19 5.49 -23.75 17.71
CA ASP A 19 5.97 -24.10 16.37
C ASP A 19 5.11 -23.48 15.25
N GLN A 20 3.98 -22.85 15.57
CA GLN A 20 3.09 -22.20 14.60
C GLN A 20 3.62 -20.83 14.16
N LEU A 21 3.46 -20.48 12.88
CA LEU A 21 3.86 -19.20 12.30
C LEU A 21 3.20 -18.04 13.03
N ALA A 22 1.91 -18.14 13.37
CA ALA A 22 1.20 -17.10 14.11
C ALA A 22 1.84 -16.83 15.49
N TRP A 23 2.39 -17.85 16.15
CA TRP A 23 3.10 -17.68 17.41
C TRP A 23 4.48 -17.05 17.20
N LYS A 24 5.22 -17.50 16.19
CA LYS A 24 6.52 -16.91 15.83
C LYS A 24 6.38 -15.43 15.48
N ILE A 25 5.33 -15.05 14.75
CA ILE A 25 4.98 -13.64 14.50
C ILE A 25 4.69 -12.90 15.82
N ALA A 26 3.96 -13.53 16.75
CA ALA A 26 3.70 -12.95 18.07
C ALA A 26 4.98 -12.78 18.91
N GLU A 27 5.96 -13.67 18.79
CA GLU A 27 7.28 -13.53 19.43
C GLU A 27 8.10 -12.37 18.83
N VAL A 28 8.05 -12.19 17.51
CA VAL A 28 8.62 -11.00 16.87
C VAL A 28 7.97 -9.73 17.41
N ALA A 29 6.64 -9.74 17.61
CA ALA A 29 5.89 -8.60 18.13
C ALA A 29 6.22 -8.28 19.60
N THR A 30 6.49 -9.29 20.43
CA THR A 30 6.83 -9.08 21.85
C THR A 30 8.31 -8.83 22.10
N ASP A 31 9.18 -9.05 21.12
CA ASP A 31 10.60 -8.76 21.23
C ASP A 31 10.85 -7.27 21.55
N PRO A 32 11.51 -6.96 22.68
CA PRO A 32 11.77 -5.59 23.12
C PRO A 32 12.91 -4.89 22.36
N VAL A 33 13.46 -5.51 21.30
CA VAL A 33 14.49 -4.89 20.44
C VAL A 33 14.14 -3.46 20.05
N ALA A 34 15.13 -2.58 20.16
CA ALA A 34 14.98 -1.17 19.86
C ALA A 34 14.76 -0.93 18.35
N VAL A 35 13.95 0.07 18.03
CA VAL A 35 13.83 0.60 16.67
C VAL A 35 15.10 1.40 16.38
N THR A 36 15.81 1.05 15.32
CA THR A 36 17.02 1.79 14.88
C THR A 36 16.65 3.17 14.32
N ASP A 37 17.57 4.14 14.42
CA ASP A 37 17.33 5.52 13.97
C ASP A 37 16.84 5.62 12.52
N GLU A 38 17.44 4.85 11.59
CA GLU A 38 17.03 4.85 10.17
C GLU A 38 15.59 4.34 9.95
N VAL A 39 15.14 3.37 10.76
CA VAL A 39 13.78 2.85 10.74
C VAL A 39 12.83 3.90 11.31
N ALA A 40 13.20 4.56 12.42
CA ALA A 40 12.41 5.65 12.98
C ALA A 40 12.25 6.82 11.99
N GLU A 41 13.33 7.23 11.31
CA GLU A 41 13.30 8.26 10.28
C GLU A 41 12.41 7.89 9.09
N MET A 42 12.43 6.61 8.68
CA MET A 42 11.56 6.13 7.62
C MET A 42 10.09 6.06 8.07
N ILE A 43 9.80 5.67 9.32
CA ILE A 43 8.44 5.72 9.87
C ILE A 43 7.87 7.14 9.82
N VAL A 44 8.66 8.14 10.20
CA VAL A 44 8.27 9.55 10.08
C VAL A 44 7.93 9.89 8.62
N ASN A 45 8.76 9.46 7.67
CA ASN A 45 8.50 9.67 6.24
C ASN A 45 7.17 9.04 5.80
N ARG A 46 6.87 7.80 6.23
CA ARG A 46 5.62 7.11 5.89
C ARG A 46 4.38 7.73 6.54
N VAL A 47 4.51 8.27 7.75
CA VAL A 47 3.42 9.04 8.38
C VAL A 47 3.13 10.32 7.58
N ILE A 48 4.15 11.03 7.10
CA ILE A 48 3.98 12.20 6.23
C ILE A 48 3.35 11.79 4.89
N ASP A 49 3.81 10.69 4.28
CA ASP A 49 3.27 10.19 3.01
C ASP A 49 1.79 9.80 3.12
N ASN A 50 1.42 9.04 4.15
CA ASN A 50 0.03 8.66 4.39
C ASN A 50 -0.86 9.89 4.57
N ALA A 51 -0.41 10.88 5.35
CA ALA A 51 -1.15 12.12 5.52
C ALA A 51 -1.27 12.91 4.21
N ALA A 52 -0.26 12.88 3.34
CA ALA A 52 -0.30 13.53 2.02
C ALA A 52 -1.41 12.92 1.16
N VAL A 53 -1.46 11.60 1.09
CA VAL A 53 -2.45 10.87 0.29
C VAL A 53 -3.86 11.01 0.87
N ALA A 54 -3.99 10.90 2.20
CA ALA A 54 -5.26 11.11 2.90
C ALA A 54 -5.80 12.53 2.73
N THR A 55 -4.90 13.53 2.68
CA THR A 55 -5.27 14.94 2.45
C THR A 55 -5.83 15.13 1.04
N ALA A 56 -5.12 14.68 0.02
CA ALA A 56 -5.58 14.81 -1.37
C ALA A 56 -6.88 14.04 -1.66
N SER A 57 -7.25 13.06 -0.83
CA SER A 57 -8.46 12.25 -1.02
C SER A 57 -9.68 12.74 -0.24
N LEU A 58 -9.59 13.78 0.59
CA LEU A 58 -10.62 14.19 1.56
C LEU A 58 -12.03 14.45 0.97
N THR A 59 -12.10 14.85 -0.29
CA THR A 59 -13.34 15.19 -1.02
C THR A 59 -13.84 14.04 -1.90
N ARG A 60 -13.09 12.94 -2.00
CA ARG A 60 -13.48 11.79 -2.83
C ARG A 60 -14.61 11.01 -2.18
N ALA A 61 -15.55 10.54 -2.99
CA ALA A 61 -16.78 9.92 -2.52
C ALA A 61 -16.58 8.77 -1.52
N PRO A 62 -15.60 7.84 -1.72
CA PRO A 62 -15.35 6.77 -0.74
C PRO A 62 -14.88 7.32 0.62
N VAL A 63 -14.01 8.33 0.62
CA VAL A 63 -13.49 8.96 1.84
C VAL A 63 -14.58 9.75 2.56
N VAL A 64 -15.43 10.46 1.82
CA VAL A 64 -16.60 11.16 2.36
C VAL A 64 -17.56 10.18 3.04
N ALA A 65 -17.85 9.04 2.40
CA ALA A 65 -18.72 8.01 2.97
C ALA A 65 -18.10 7.32 4.19
N ALA A 66 -16.82 6.94 4.14
CA ALA A 66 -16.13 6.31 5.26
C ALA A 66 -16.04 7.24 6.49
N ARG A 67 -15.79 8.54 6.25
CA ARG A 67 -15.80 9.57 7.29
C ARG A 67 -17.20 9.74 7.91
N ALA A 68 -18.26 9.69 7.09
CA ALA A 68 -19.63 9.74 7.60
C ALA A 68 -19.94 8.54 8.50
N GLN A 69 -19.50 7.33 8.12
CA GLN A 69 -19.64 6.15 8.99
C GLN A 69 -18.93 6.35 10.33
N ALA A 70 -17.69 6.86 10.35
CA ALA A 70 -17.01 7.13 11.61
C ALA A 70 -17.71 8.20 12.46
N HIS A 71 -18.31 9.21 11.81
CA HIS A 71 -19.06 10.27 12.48
C HIS A 71 -20.23 9.74 13.33
N ASP A 72 -20.87 8.65 12.90
CA ASP A 72 -21.98 8.02 13.62
C ASP A 72 -21.54 7.21 14.85
N HIS A 73 -20.22 7.13 15.11
CA HIS A 73 -19.64 6.40 16.23
C HIS A 73 -18.69 7.29 17.07
N PRO A 74 -19.20 8.36 17.72
CA PRO A 74 -18.38 9.19 18.61
C PRO A 74 -17.94 8.42 19.86
N TYR A 75 -16.71 8.63 20.29
CA TYR A 75 -16.15 7.97 21.48
C TYR A 75 -15.05 8.82 22.14
N THR A 76 -14.92 8.73 23.46
CA THR A 76 -13.88 9.44 24.24
C THR A 76 -13.24 8.46 25.24
N PRO A 77 -11.89 8.32 25.32
CA PRO A 77 -10.89 9.19 24.69
C PRO A 77 -10.82 9.09 23.17
N GLY A 78 -11.04 7.92 22.56
CA GLY A 78 -11.23 7.77 21.11
C GLY A 78 -10.06 8.27 20.23
N SER A 79 -10.30 8.35 18.93
CA SER A 79 -9.28 8.62 17.92
C SER A 79 -9.76 9.65 16.90
N THR A 80 -8.82 10.32 16.21
CA THR A 80 -9.12 11.39 15.25
C THR A 80 -9.27 10.86 13.82
N VAL A 81 -10.00 11.60 12.99
CA VAL A 81 -10.24 11.26 11.57
C VAL A 81 -9.72 12.38 10.67
N PHE A 82 -9.07 12.03 9.56
CA PHE A 82 -8.55 13.00 8.61
C PHE A 82 -9.63 13.94 8.06
N GLY A 83 -9.30 15.24 8.06
CA GLY A 83 -10.12 16.31 7.52
C GLY A 83 -11.20 16.84 8.47
N PHE A 84 -11.41 16.23 9.64
CA PHE A 84 -12.56 16.55 10.50
C PHE A 84 -12.20 16.54 11.99
N GLY A 85 -12.84 17.41 12.77
CA GLY A 85 -12.62 17.51 14.22
C GLY A 85 -13.50 16.54 15.01
N GLY A 86 -13.07 16.19 16.23
CA GLY A 86 -13.81 15.29 17.13
C GLY A 86 -13.04 14.02 17.43
N ARG A 87 -13.68 13.11 18.17
CA ARG A 87 -13.11 11.82 18.57
C ARG A 87 -14.13 10.70 18.40
N TYR A 88 -13.65 9.61 17.83
CA TYR A 88 -14.46 8.49 17.35
C TYR A 88 -13.94 7.16 17.88
N SER A 89 -14.75 6.12 17.81
CA SER A 89 -14.30 4.78 18.17
C SER A 89 -13.09 4.38 17.32
N PRO A 90 -12.03 3.79 17.93
CA PRO A 90 -10.74 3.56 17.26
C PRO A 90 -10.86 2.70 16.00
N GLU A 91 -11.74 1.71 16.00
CA GLU A 91 -12.00 0.82 14.86
C GLU A 91 -12.64 1.56 13.67
N TRP A 92 -13.44 2.59 13.95
CA TRP A 92 -14.06 3.44 12.93
C TRP A 92 -13.14 4.56 12.46
N ALA A 93 -12.27 5.09 13.33
CA ALA A 93 -11.20 5.99 12.92
C ALA A 93 -10.17 5.27 12.04
N ALA A 94 -9.78 4.03 12.40
CA ALA A 94 -8.94 3.18 11.58
C ALA A 94 -9.54 2.94 10.19
N TRP A 95 -10.84 2.65 10.14
CA TRP A 95 -11.60 2.50 8.90
C TRP A 95 -11.56 3.77 8.03
N ALA A 96 -12.02 4.91 8.56
CA ALA A 96 -12.10 6.15 7.78
C ALA A 96 -10.72 6.63 7.31
N ASN A 97 -9.71 6.58 8.18
CA ASN A 97 -8.35 6.99 7.84
C ASN A 97 -7.69 6.01 6.86
N GLY A 98 -7.94 4.71 6.99
CA GLY A 98 -7.47 3.70 6.05
C GLY A 98 -8.01 3.91 4.64
N VAL A 99 -9.30 4.21 4.50
CA VAL A 99 -9.91 4.53 3.20
C VAL A 99 -9.25 5.77 2.60
N ALA A 100 -9.05 6.83 3.40
CA ALA A 100 -8.39 8.06 2.94
C ALA A 100 -6.97 7.81 2.43
N VAL A 101 -6.17 7.03 3.16
CA VAL A 101 -4.79 6.68 2.79
C VAL A 101 -4.74 5.81 1.52
N ARG A 102 -5.71 4.90 1.34
CA ARG A 102 -5.69 3.96 0.21
C ARG A 102 -6.29 4.52 -1.07
N GLU A 103 -7.22 5.46 -0.98
CA GLU A 103 -8.09 5.90 -2.08
C GLU A 103 -7.36 6.24 -3.38
N LEU A 104 -6.26 6.98 -3.31
CA LEU A 104 -5.53 7.39 -4.52
C LEU A 104 -4.54 6.36 -5.03
N ASP A 105 -4.31 5.26 -4.30
CA ASP A 105 -3.29 4.25 -4.58
C ASP A 105 -1.87 4.85 -4.66
N TYR A 106 -1.60 5.82 -3.78
CA TYR A 106 -0.47 6.73 -3.92
C TYR A 106 0.48 6.75 -2.71
N HIS A 107 0.27 5.87 -1.72
CA HIS A 107 1.23 5.68 -0.63
C HIS A 107 2.21 4.55 -0.98
N ASP A 108 3.00 4.12 -0.01
CA ASP A 108 4.04 3.13 -0.23
C ASP A 108 3.58 1.75 -0.72
N THR A 109 4.55 0.99 -1.20
CA THR A 109 4.37 -0.37 -1.69
C THR A 109 5.62 -1.20 -1.47
N PHE A 110 5.45 -2.52 -1.53
CA PHE A 110 6.54 -3.49 -1.46
C PHE A 110 6.27 -4.66 -2.39
N LEU A 111 7.32 -5.16 -3.05
CA LEU A 111 7.26 -6.12 -4.15
C LEU A 111 8.25 -7.27 -3.94
N ALA A 112 7.73 -8.48 -3.86
CA ALA A 112 8.47 -9.73 -3.76
C ALA A 112 7.64 -10.89 -4.38
N ALA A 113 7.51 -12.03 -3.69
CA ALA A 113 6.64 -13.14 -4.14
C ALA A 113 5.16 -12.72 -4.20
N GLU A 114 4.76 -11.84 -3.29
CA GLU A 114 3.51 -11.07 -3.32
C GLU A 114 3.83 -9.56 -3.48
N TYR A 115 2.80 -8.74 -3.60
CA TYR A 115 2.87 -7.28 -3.52
C TYR A 115 1.97 -6.76 -2.42
N SER A 116 2.34 -5.63 -1.83
CA SER A 116 1.58 -5.07 -0.71
C SER A 116 1.71 -3.56 -0.61
N HIS A 117 0.96 -3.02 0.34
CA HIS A 117 0.94 -1.62 0.74
C HIS A 117 1.16 -1.53 2.25
N PRO A 118 2.40 -1.62 2.75
CA PRO A 118 2.65 -1.71 4.18
C PRO A 118 2.24 -0.48 4.99
N GLY A 119 2.12 0.69 4.34
CA GLY A 119 1.57 1.93 4.91
C GLY A 119 0.13 1.82 5.39
N ASP A 120 -0.62 0.83 4.92
CA ASP A 120 -1.96 0.52 5.42
C ASP A 120 -1.95 0.02 6.89
N ASN A 121 -0.79 -0.33 7.48
CA ASN A 121 -0.67 -0.63 8.91
C ASN A 121 -0.79 0.61 9.81
N ILE A 122 -0.44 1.80 9.29
CA ILE A 122 -0.34 3.01 10.12
C ILE A 122 -1.71 3.46 10.65
N PRO A 123 -2.79 3.55 9.85
CA PRO A 123 -4.10 3.99 10.35
C PRO A 123 -4.64 3.22 11.55
N PRO A 124 -4.69 1.86 11.56
CA PRO A 124 -5.19 1.12 12.72
C PRO A 124 -4.28 1.23 13.94
N ILE A 125 -2.95 1.21 13.76
CA ILE A 125 -2.00 1.33 14.88
C ILE A 125 -2.07 2.73 15.50
N LEU A 126 -2.11 3.80 14.68
CA LEU A 126 -2.26 5.17 15.17
C LEU A 126 -3.60 5.37 15.89
N ALA A 127 -4.70 4.83 15.36
CA ALA A 127 -6.00 4.95 15.99
C ALA A 127 -5.98 4.34 17.41
N VAL A 128 -5.43 3.14 17.57
CA VAL A 128 -5.29 2.50 18.89
C VAL A 128 -4.33 3.28 19.79
N ALA A 129 -3.24 3.81 19.24
CA ALA A 129 -2.27 4.59 20.02
C ALA A 129 -2.90 5.83 20.65
N GLN A 130 -3.69 6.58 19.86
CA GLN A 130 -4.44 7.74 20.35
C GLN A 130 -5.46 7.35 21.42
N HIS A 131 -6.23 6.29 21.17
CA HIS A 131 -7.26 5.83 22.10
C HIS A 131 -6.67 5.36 23.44
N ALA A 132 -5.56 4.61 23.39
CA ALA A 132 -4.92 4.02 24.56
C ALA A 132 -3.92 4.96 25.26
N GLY A 133 -3.78 6.21 24.80
CA GLY A 133 -2.87 7.20 25.40
C GLY A 133 -1.40 6.80 25.32
N LYS A 134 -0.97 6.24 24.18
CA LYS A 134 0.40 5.76 23.96
C LYS A 134 1.32 6.88 23.48
N SER A 135 2.63 6.71 23.68
CA SER A 135 3.63 7.69 23.25
C SER A 135 4.00 7.53 21.77
N GLY A 136 4.71 8.52 21.22
CA GLY A 136 5.34 8.40 19.92
C GLY A 136 6.34 7.25 19.83
N GLY A 137 7.09 6.98 20.91
CA GLY A 137 7.99 5.83 21.01
C GLY A 137 7.27 4.48 20.90
N ASP A 138 6.09 4.36 21.52
CA ASP A 138 5.26 3.15 21.39
C ASP A 138 4.70 3.00 19.96
N LEU A 139 4.28 4.11 19.36
CA LEU A 139 3.75 4.14 18.00
C LEU A 139 4.79 3.70 16.97
N ILE A 140 6.04 4.18 17.05
CA ILE A 140 7.09 3.74 16.11
C ILE A 140 7.39 2.24 16.26
N ARG A 141 7.34 1.69 17.47
CA ARG A 141 7.54 0.25 17.70
C ARG A 141 6.43 -0.57 17.05
N GLY A 142 5.18 -0.15 17.24
CA GLY A 142 4.02 -0.79 16.61
C GLY A 142 4.09 -0.77 15.09
N ILE A 143 4.40 0.39 14.50
CA ILE A 143 4.54 0.54 13.04
C ILE A 143 5.70 -0.32 12.51
N ALA A 144 6.86 -0.32 13.19
CA ALA A 144 8.00 -1.15 12.79
C ALA A 144 7.63 -2.64 12.74
N THR A 145 6.91 -3.15 13.75
CA THR A 145 6.43 -4.53 13.75
C THR A 145 5.43 -4.79 12.61
N GLY A 146 4.43 -3.94 12.42
CA GLY A 146 3.45 -4.13 11.34
C GLY A 146 4.10 -4.21 9.96
N TYR A 147 5.05 -3.32 9.70
CA TYR A 147 5.85 -3.34 8.47
C TYR A 147 6.68 -4.61 8.32
N GLU A 148 7.44 -5.00 9.36
CA GLU A 148 8.27 -6.21 9.34
C GLU A 148 7.45 -7.43 8.95
N ILE A 149 6.37 -7.68 9.70
CA ILE A 149 5.54 -8.88 9.52
C ILE A 149 4.91 -8.92 8.14
N GLN A 150 4.40 -7.80 7.63
CA GLN A 150 3.81 -7.79 6.29
C GLN A 150 4.87 -8.02 5.21
N VAL A 151 6.03 -7.37 5.31
CA VAL A 151 7.13 -7.52 4.35
C VAL A 151 7.62 -8.97 4.31
N ASP A 152 7.76 -9.61 5.46
CA ASP A 152 8.21 -10.99 5.60
C ASP A 152 7.20 -12.00 5.03
N LEU A 153 5.91 -11.82 5.30
CA LEU A 153 4.85 -12.62 4.68
C LEU A 153 4.83 -12.44 3.15
N VAL A 154 5.02 -11.21 2.68
CA VAL A 154 5.03 -10.86 1.24
C VAL A 154 6.26 -11.43 0.52
N LYS A 155 7.41 -11.56 1.20
CA LYS A 155 8.60 -12.23 0.68
C LYS A 155 8.38 -13.72 0.43
N ALA A 156 7.48 -14.36 1.19
CA ALA A 156 7.37 -15.82 1.23
C ALA A 156 6.10 -16.42 0.62
N ILE A 157 4.95 -15.75 0.73
CA ILE A 157 3.64 -16.34 0.42
C ILE A 157 2.92 -15.50 -0.62
N SER A 158 2.79 -16.02 -1.84
CA SER A 158 2.03 -15.39 -2.94
C SER A 158 0.54 -15.71 -2.85
N LEU A 159 -0.26 -14.74 -2.41
CA LEU A 159 -1.73 -14.83 -2.37
C LEU A 159 -2.33 -14.67 -3.78
N HIS A 160 -1.67 -13.88 -4.63
CA HIS A 160 -2.08 -13.59 -5.99
C HIS A 160 -2.13 -14.84 -6.87
N ALA A 161 -1.21 -15.79 -6.66
CA ALA A 161 -1.21 -17.09 -7.32
C ALA A 161 -2.56 -17.82 -7.16
N HIS A 162 -3.22 -17.62 -6.01
CA HIS A 162 -4.49 -18.25 -5.63
C HIS A 162 -5.71 -17.34 -5.77
N LYS A 163 -5.55 -16.17 -6.41
CA LYS A 163 -6.63 -15.17 -6.55
C LYS A 163 -7.20 -14.73 -5.19
N ILE A 164 -6.35 -14.66 -4.17
CA ILE A 164 -6.64 -14.04 -2.88
C ILE A 164 -6.16 -12.59 -2.93
N ASP A 165 -6.90 -11.70 -2.27
CA ASP A 165 -6.49 -10.31 -2.17
C ASP A 165 -5.24 -10.19 -1.27
N HIS A 166 -4.22 -9.45 -1.70
CA HIS A 166 -2.96 -9.30 -0.97
C HIS A 166 -3.13 -8.69 0.43
N VAL A 167 -4.28 -8.04 0.66
CA VAL A 167 -4.70 -7.51 1.96
C VAL A 167 -4.79 -8.60 3.03
N ALA A 168 -4.86 -9.89 2.69
CA ALA A 168 -4.89 -10.96 3.68
C ALA A 168 -3.65 -10.98 4.59
N HIS A 169 -2.49 -10.48 4.12
CA HIS A 169 -1.28 -10.30 4.94
C HIS A 169 -1.35 -9.07 5.86
N LEU A 170 -2.25 -8.11 5.61
CA LEU A 170 -2.40 -6.87 6.38
C LEU A 170 -3.07 -7.11 7.75
N GLY A 171 -4.10 -7.95 7.80
CA GLY A 171 -4.78 -8.29 9.06
C GLY A 171 -3.82 -8.78 10.16
N PRO A 172 -3.05 -9.87 9.94
CA PRO A 172 -2.12 -10.38 10.93
C PRO A 172 -0.97 -9.42 11.26
N SER A 173 -0.45 -8.66 10.29
CA SER A 173 0.60 -7.66 10.54
C SER A 173 0.10 -6.47 11.37
N ALA A 174 -1.09 -5.94 11.08
CA ALA A 174 -1.69 -4.89 11.87
C ALA A 174 -1.99 -5.36 13.31
N ALA A 175 -2.47 -6.59 13.48
CA ALA A 175 -2.69 -7.17 14.81
C ALA A 175 -1.39 -7.30 15.61
N ALA A 176 -0.29 -7.75 14.98
CA ALA A 176 1.03 -7.81 15.59
C ALA A 176 1.57 -6.41 15.96
N GLY A 177 1.39 -5.42 15.08
CA GLY A 177 1.77 -4.03 15.32
C GLY A 177 1.00 -3.39 16.49
N ILE A 178 -0.31 -3.59 16.55
CA ILE A 178 -1.15 -3.14 17.68
C ILE A 178 -0.74 -3.85 18.98
N GLY A 179 -0.47 -5.16 18.92
CA GLY A 179 0.01 -5.92 20.07
C GLY A 179 1.34 -5.38 20.64
N THR A 180 2.28 -5.05 19.76
CA THR A 180 3.56 -4.41 20.11
C THR A 180 3.34 -3.05 20.77
N LEU A 181 2.53 -2.19 20.15
CA LEU A 181 2.18 -0.85 20.63
C LEU A 181 1.58 -0.91 22.05
N LEU A 182 0.69 -1.88 22.29
CA LEU A 182 0.01 -2.02 23.57
C LEU A 182 0.89 -2.70 24.64
N GLY A 183 1.94 -3.42 24.24
CA GLY A 183 2.80 -4.20 25.14
C GLY A 183 2.10 -5.47 25.62
N LEU A 184 1.33 -6.13 24.76
CA LEU A 184 0.60 -7.36 25.09
C LEU A 184 1.54 -8.57 25.17
N ASP A 185 1.09 -9.63 25.84
CA ASP A 185 1.81 -10.90 25.87
C ASP A 185 1.66 -11.69 24.56
N THR A 186 2.62 -12.60 24.31
CA THR A 186 2.68 -13.40 23.08
C THR A 186 1.40 -14.20 22.84
N ALA A 187 0.76 -14.75 23.88
CA ALA A 187 -0.43 -15.56 23.71
C ALA A 187 -1.65 -14.72 23.29
N THR A 188 -1.78 -13.51 23.82
CA THR A 188 -2.83 -12.57 23.38
C THR A 188 -2.63 -12.15 21.92
N ILE A 189 -1.41 -11.79 21.52
CA ILE A 189 -1.10 -11.40 20.13
C ILE A 189 -1.33 -12.58 19.17
N PHE A 190 -0.93 -13.78 19.55
CA PHE A 190 -1.18 -15.01 18.80
C PHE A 190 -2.67 -15.22 18.47
N GLN A 191 -3.56 -15.03 19.45
CA GLN A 191 -5.01 -15.16 19.21
C GLN A 191 -5.54 -14.07 18.29
N ALA A 192 -5.05 -12.84 18.41
CA ALA A 192 -5.45 -11.74 17.55
C ALA A 192 -5.03 -11.96 16.08
N ILE A 193 -3.79 -12.43 15.84
CA ILE A 193 -3.27 -12.79 14.52
C ILE A 193 -4.15 -13.84 13.85
N GLY A 194 -4.50 -14.91 14.59
CA GLY A 194 -5.34 -15.99 14.08
C GLY A 194 -6.71 -15.52 13.59
N GLN A 195 -7.39 -14.68 14.38
CA GLN A 195 -8.68 -14.12 13.98
C GLN A 195 -8.54 -13.12 12.82
N ALA A 196 -7.53 -12.25 12.87
CA ALA A 196 -7.33 -11.24 11.85
C ALA A 196 -7.13 -11.90 10.48
N LEU A 197 -6.19 -12.84 10.35
CA LEU A 197 -5.99 -13.58 9.10
C LEU A 197 -7.26 -14.28 8.62
N HIS A 198 -7.95 -15.00 9.51
CA HIS A 198 -9.16 -15.74 9.16
C HIS A 198 -10.25 -14.85 8.57
N THR A 199 -10.44 -13.65 9.13
CA THR A 199 -11.54 -12.75 8.79
C THR A 199 -11.20 -11.73 7.70
N THR A 200 -9.92 -11.56 7.38
CA THR A 200 -9.45 -10.61 6.34
C THR A 200 -8.96 -11.29 5.07
N THR A 201 -9.11 -12.61 4.96
CA THR A 201 -8.78 -13.35 3.73
C THR A 201 -9.99 -13.33 2.78
N ALA A 202 -9.88 -12.52 1.72
CA ALA A 202 -10.94 -12.32 0.73
C ALA A 202 -10.48 -12.68 -0.69
N THR A 203 -11.44 -12.95 -1.58
CA THR A 203 -11.14 -13.17 -2.99
C THR A 203 -10.61 -11.89 -3.63
N ARG A 204 -9.82 -12.05 -4.71
CA ARG A 204 -9.25 -10.95 -5.49
C ARG A 204 -10.24 -10.26 -6.43
N GLN A 205 -11.54 -10.59 -6.37
CA GLN A 205 -12.55 -9.98 -7.24
C GLN A 205 -12.64 -8.45 -7.05
N SER A 206 -12.21 -7.94 -5.89
CA SER A 206 -12.02 -6.51 -5.61
C SER A 206 -11.13 -5.76 -6.62
N ARG A 207 -10.33 -6.47 -7.44
CA ARG A 207 -9.28 -5.89 -8.30
C ARG A 207 -9.31 -6.36 -9.76
N LYS A 208 -10.46 -6.85 -10.26
CA LYS A 208 -10.60 -7.33 -11.64
C LYS A 208 -11.96 -6.95 -12.24
N GLY A 209 -11.97 -6.54 -13.51
CA GLY A 209 -13.18 -6.07 -14.20
C GLY A 209 -13.48 -4.62 -13.85
N GLU A 210 -14.75 -4.30 -13.57
CA GLU A 210 -15.12 -2.98 -13.01
C GLU A 210 -14.60 -2.88 -11.57
N ILE A 211 -13.45 -2.21 -11.41
CA ILE A 211 -12.82 -2.01 -10.11
C ILE A 211 -13.67 -0.99 -9.32
N SER A 212 -14.40 -1.49 -8.32
CA SER A 212 -15.27 -0.67 -7.48
C SER A 212 -14.48 0.07 -6.39
N THR A 213 -15.16 1.03 -5.75
CA THR A 213 -14.60 1.79 -4.62
C THR A 213 -14.19 0.90 -3.43
N TRP A 214 -14.65 -0.36 -3.38
CA TRP A 214 -14.21 -1.37 -2.40
C TRP A 214 -12.69 -1.55 -2.37
N LYS A 215 -11.99 -1.28 -3.48
CA LYS A 215 -10.52 -1.28 -3.53
C LYS A 215 -9.89 -0.41 -2.44
N ALA A 216 -10.50 0.74 -2.11
CA ALA A 216 -10.03 1.63 -1.04
C ALA A 216 -10.44 1.13 0.36
N TYR A 217 -11.58 0.45 0.46
CA TYR A 217 -12.10 -0.08 1.71
C TYR A 217 -11.44 -1.39 2.15
N ALA A 218 -10.94 -2.21 1.23
CA ALA A 218 -10.38 -3.51 1.55
C ALA A 218 -9.27 -3.46 2.63
N PRO A 219 -8.21 -2.63 2.53
CA PRO A 219 -7.21 -2.55 3.60
C PRO A 219 -7.74 -1.88 4.87
N ALA A 220 -8.63 -0.90 4.75
CA ALA A 220 -9.29 -0.29 5.89
C ALA A 220 -10.14 -1.29 6.70
N PHE A 221 -10.78 -2.24 6.01
CA PHE A 221 -11.49 -3.36 6.61
C PHE A 221 -10.52 -4.23 7.40
N ALA A 222 -9.38 -4.60 6.83
CA ALA A 222 -8.39 -5.41 7.53
C ALA A 222 -7.83 -4.72 8.77
N GLY A 223 -7.54 -3.42 8.69
CA GLY A 223 -7.15 -2.60 9.84
C GLY A 223 -8.22 -2.56 10.93
N LYS A 224 -9.49 -2.34 10.57
CA LYS A 224 -10.63 -2.38 11.49
C LYS A 224 -10.78 -3.74 12.18
N MET A 225 -10.70 -4.83 11.41
CA MET A 225 -10.77 -6.19 11.93
C MET A 225 -9.58 -6.53 12.85
N ALA A 226 -8.39 -6.00 12.59
CA ALA A 226 -7.24 -6.16 13.49
C ALA A 226 -7.46 -5.47 14.84
N VAL A 227 -8.04 -4.27 14.86
CA VAL A 227 -8.42 -3.57 16.12
C VAL A 227 -9.41 -4.42 16.92
N GLU A 228 -10.45 -4.94 16.27
CA GLU A 228 -11.47 -5.78 16.93
C GLU A 228 -10.93 -7.14 17.37
N ALA A 229 -10.03 -7.76 16.60
CA ALA A 229 -9.39 -9.01 16.95
C ALA A 229 -8.50 -8.87 18.18
N VAL A 230 -7.75 -7.77 18.28
CA VAL A 230 -6.93 -7.46 19.46
C VAL A 230 -7.81 -7.20 20.69
N ASP A 231 -8.86 -6.37 20.58
CA ASP A 231 -9.78 -6.14 21.71
C ASP A 231 -10.42 -7.44 22.21
N ARG A 232 -10.88 -8.29 21.28
CA ARG A 232 -11.46 -9.60 21.61
C ARG A 232 -10.44 -10.53 22.30
N ALA A 233 -9.21 -10.58 21.80
CA ALA A 233 -8.14 -11.39 22.39
C ALA A 233 -7.75 -10.90 23.80
N MET A 234 -7.68 -9.57 24.01
CA MET A 234 -7.42 -8.98 25.33
C MET A 234 -8.49 -9.34 26.37
N ARG A 235 -9.69 -9.72 25.93
CA ARG A 235 -10.79 -10.23 26.79
C ARG A 235 -10.71 -11.75 27.01
N GLY A 236 -9.57 -12.36 26.73
CA GLY A 236 -9.30 -13.79 26.95
C GLY A 236 -9.98 -14.73 25.96
N GLN A 237 -10.46 -14.22 24.82
CA GLN A 237 -11.09 -15.04 23.80
C GLN A 237 -10.05 -15.63 22.83
N THR A 238 -10.32 -16.83 22.32
CA THR A 238 -9.42 -17.59 21.45
C THR A 238 -9.90 -17.62 20.00
N SER A 239 -9.05 -18.06 19.09
CA SER A 239 -9.24 -18.04 17.63
C SER A 239 -8.92 -19.41 17.02
N PRO A 240 -9.30 -19.67 15.75
CA PRO A 240 -8.93 -20.91 15.07
C PRO A 240 -7.41 -21.12 15.05
N THR A 241 -6.95 -22.33 15.37
CA THR A 241 -5.53 -22.71 15.47
C THR A 241 -5.31 -24.17 15.07
N PRO A 242 -4.21 -24.51 14.36
CA PRO A 242 -3.27 -23.58 13.71
C PRO A 242 -3.90 -22.91 12.49
N ILE A 243 -3.75 -21.58 12.37
CA ILE A 243 -4.45 -20.84 11.32
C ILE A 243 -3.79 -21.00 9.93
N TYR A 244 -2.46 -21.02 9.86
CA TYR A 244 -1.74 -21.24 8.60
C TYR A 244 -1.64 -22.74 8.32
N GLU A 245 -1.23 -23.50 9.33
CA GLU A 245 -0.80 -24.89 9.25
C GLU A 245 -1.90 -25.93 9.46
N GLY A 246 -3.10 -25.53 9.90
CA GLY A 246 -4.17 -26.47 10.21
C GLY A 246 -4.59 -27.29 9.00
N GLU A 247 -5.08 -28.50 9.26
CA GLU A 247 -5.67 -29.40 8.25
C GLU A 247 -6.79 -28.71 7.45
N ASP A 248 -7.55 -27.84 8.10
CA ASP A 248 -8.55 -26.94 7.49
C ASP A 248 -8.10 -25.47 7.44
N GLY A 249 -6.79 -25.23 7.48
CA GLY A 249 -6.15 -23.92 7.56
C GLY A 249 -5.96 -23.22 6.21
N VAL A 250 -5.34 -22.04 6.26
CA VAL A 250 -5.12 -21.19 5.08
C VAL A 250 -4.28 -21.90 4.02
N ILE A 251 -3.18 -22.57 4.40
CA ILE A 251 -2.32 -23.25 3.43
C ILE A 251 -3.08 -24.38 2.72
N ALA A 252 -3.77 -25.21 3.49
CA ALA A 252 -4.42 -26.42 3.00
C ALA A 252 -5.53 -26.16 1.97
N TRP A 253 -6.31 -25.08 2.14
CA TRP A 253 -7.53 -24.88 1.35
C TRP A 253 -7.58 -23.59 0.55
N LEU A 254 -6.78 -22.58 0.92
CA LEU A 254 -6.79 -21.28 0.26
C LEU A 254 -5.55 -21.07 -0.61
N LEU A 255 -4.45 -21.77 -0.33
CA LEU A 255 -3.18 -21.62 -1.06
C LEU A 255 -2.79 -22.87 -1.85
N ASP A 256 -1.53 -23.31 -1.76
CA ASP A 256 -0.95 -24.39 -2.56
C ASP A 256 -1.40 -25.82 -2.15
N GLY A 257 -2.26 -25.95 -1.13
CA GLY A 257 -2.84 -27.22 -0.74
C GLY A 257 -2.15 -27.90 0.46
N PRO A 258 -2.62 -29.10 0.88
CA PRO A 258 -2.15 -29.77 2.08
C PRO A 258 -0.67 -30.20 2.03
N ASP A 259 -0.12 -30.43 0.83
CA ASP A 259 1.29 -30.84 0.66
C ASP A 259 2.24 -29.63 0.51
N ALA A 260 1.73 -28.41 0.60
CA ALA A 260 2.50 -27.20 0.40
C ALA A 260 3.47 -26.91 1.56
N ARG A 261 4.55 -26.21 1.20
CA ARG A 261 5.59 -25.77 2.12
C ARG A 261 6.07 -24.37 1.73
N TYR A 262 6.09 -23.47 2.70
CA TYR A 262 6.65 -22.12 2.57
C TYR A 262 7.85 -21.95 3.50
N GLU A 263 8.77 -21.06 3.11
CA GLU A 263 9.88 -20.61 3.96
C GLU A 263 9.67 -19.13 4.27
N VAL A 264 9.15 -18.83 5.46
CA VAL A 264 8.86 -17.45 5.87
C VAL A 264 10.07 -16.89 6.61
N PRO A 265 10.72 -15.83 6.10
CA PRO A 265 11.77 -15.15 6.84
C PRO A 265 11.14 -14.40 8.01
N LEU A 266 11.72 -14.49 9.20
CA LEU A 266 11.40 -13.62 10.34
C LEU A 266 12.71 -13.17 11.02
N PRO A 267 12.76 -11.98 11.63
CA PRO A 267 13.90 -11.59 12.45
C PRO A 267 14.06 -12.54 13.65
N GLU A 268 15.31 -12.80 14.02
CA GLU A 268 15.62 -13.54 15.24
C GLU A 268 15.49 -12.63 16.47
N ALA A 269 15.36 -13.22 17.65
CA ALA A 269 15.25 -12.46 18.90
C ALA A 269 16.46 -11.50 19.06
N GLY A 270 16.18 -10.22 19.25
CA GLY A 270 17.18 -9.15 19.35
C GLY A 270 17.63 -8.56 18.02
N GLU A 271 17.16 -9.07 16.87
CA GLU A 271 17.39 -8.45 15.57
C GLU A 271 16.40 -7.31 15.32
N ALA A 272 16.91 -6.20 14.77
CA ALA A 272 16.07 -5.04 14.48
C ALA A 272 15.05 -5.35 13.38
N LYS A 273 13.84 -4.81 13.56
CA LYS A 273 12.74 -4.83 12.57
C LYS A 273 13.02 -3.76 11.51
N ARG A 274 13.47 -4.17 10.33
CA ARG A 274 14.01 -3.31 9.26
C ARG A 274 13.22 -3.36 7.95
N GLY A 275 12.17 -4.15 7.84
CA GLY A 275 11.40 -4.39 6.62
C GLY A 275 10.87 -3.11 5.97
N ILE A 276 10.60 -2.06 6.74
CA ILE A 276 10.20 -0.74 6.20
C ILE A 276 11.23 -0.12 5.25
N LEU A 277 12.51 -0.43 5.41
CA LEU A 277 13.60 0.10 4.58
C LEU A 277 13.60 -0.52 3.18
N ASP A 278 12.99 -1.71 3.02
CA ASP A 278 12.83 -2.37 1.73
C ASP A 278 11.62 -1.82 0.94
N THR A 279 10.71 -1.08 1.59
CA THR A 279 9.51 -0.53 0.94
C THR A 279 9.82 0.80 0.24
N TYR A 280 8.96 1.21 -0.69
CA TYR A 280 9.13 2.49 -1.37
C TYR A 280 7.82 3.24 -1.56
N THR A 281 7.90 4.57 -1.46
CA THR A 281 6.76 5.45 -1.74
C THR A 281 6.64 5.69 -3.22
N LYS A 282 5.43 5.55 -3.74
CA LYS A 282 5.11 5.93 -5.11
C LYS A 282 5.29 7.44 -5.29
N GLU A 283 6.12 7.82 -6.26
CA GLU A 283 6.24 9.22 -6.69
C GLU A 283 5.06 9.63 -7.56
N HIS A 284 4.43 8.67 -8.25
CA HIS A 284 3.31 8.92 -9.14
C HIS A 284 2.04 8.22 -8.65
N SER A 285 0.90 8.91 -8.71
CA SER A 285 -0.41 8.32 -8.42
C SER A 285 -0.75 7.38 -9.57
N ALA A 286 -0.30 6.14 -9.51
CA ALA A 286 -0.54 5.08 -10.48
C ALA A 286 -0.24 3.73 -9.84
N GLU A 287 -0.60 2.65 -10.54
CA GLU A 287 -0.23 1.30 -10.15
C GLU A 287 1.32 1.16 -10.05
N TYR A 288 1.81 0.29 -9.16
CA TYR A 288 3.24 0.21 -8.83
C TYR A 288 4.13 -0.29 -9.98
N GLN A 289 3.69 -1.18 -10.86
CA GLN A 289 4.44 -1.50 -12.09
C GLN A 289 4.49 -0.32 -13.05
N ALA A 290 3.62 0.68 -12.92
CA ALA A 290 3.62 1.84 -13.81
C ALA A 290 4.69 2.88 -13.45
N GLN A 291 5.24 2.86 -12.22
CA GLN A 291 6.13 3.92 -11.72
C GLN A 291 7.36 4.12 -12.61
N ALA A 292 8.08 3.03 -12.92
CA ALA A 292 9.29 3.09 -13.75
C ALA A 292 8.97 3.55 -15.19
N TRP A 293 7.81 3.18 -15.72
CA TRP A 293 7.37 3.59 -17.06
C TRP A 293 7.06 5.08 -17.14
N ILE A 294 6.49 5.67 -16.08
CA ILE A 294 6.27 7.11 -15.99
C ILE A 294 7.62 7.84 -15.98
N ASP A 295 8.59 7.38 -15.18
CA ASP A 295 9.91 8.00 -15.11
C ASP A 295 10.66 7.92 -16.46
N LEU A 296 10.61 6.75 -17.11
CA LEU A 296 11.20 6.56 -18.44
C LEU A 296 10.51 7.42 -19.50
N ALA A 297 9.18 7.48 -19.52
CA ALA A 297 8.44 8.32 -20.45
C ALA A 297 8.77 9.81 -20.27
N ARG A 298 8.86 10.29 -19.03
CA ARG A 298 9.25 11.67 -18.70
C ARG A 298 10.70 11.95 -19.12
N LYS A 299 11.61 10.99 -18.95
CA LYS A 299 13.00 11.10 -19.44
C LYS A 299 13.02 11.24 -20.96
N LEU A 300 12.34 10.35 -21.66
CA LEU A 300 12.25 10.35 -23.13
C LEU A 300 11.62 11.64 -23.68
N HIS A 301 10.59 12.17 -23.02
CA HIS A 301 10.01 13.48 -23.39
C HIS A 301 11.05 14.61 -23.33
N ARG A 302 11.88 14.64 -22.27
CA ARG A 302 12.90 15.68 -22.11
C ARG A 302 14.04 15.54 -23.13
N GLU A 303 14.47 14.32 -23.41
CA GLU A 303 15.57 14.04 -24.34
C GLU A 303 15.13 14.17 -25.81
N TYR A 304 13.89 13.82 -26.10
CA TYR A 304 13.30 13.83 -27.44
C TYR A 304 11.92 14.53 -27.45
N PRO A 305 11.87 15.88 -27.36
CA PRO A 305 10.60 16.61 -27.28
C PRO A 305 9.61 16.35 -28.41
N ALA A 306 10.10 15.95 -29.59
CA ALA A 306 9.26 15.55 -30.72
C ALA A 306 8.34 14.36 -30.41
N LEU A 307 8.71 13.49 -29.45
CA LEU A 307 7.88 12.37 -29.00
C LEU A 307 6.59 12.81 -28.31
N GLY A 308 6.47 14.10 -27.94
CA GLY A 308 5.22 14.66 -27.44
C GLY A 308 4.10 14.70 -28.49
N ASP A 309 4.47 14.72 -29.78
CA ASP A 309 3.54 14.72 -30.90
C ASP A 309 3.30 13.28 -31.40
N ALA A 310 2.07 12.81 -31.26
CA ALA A 310 1.61 11.50 -31.73
C ALA A 310 1.81 11.28 -33.25
N GLY A 311 1.89 12.35 -34.04
CA GLY A 311 2.16 12.28 -35.49
C GLY A 311 3.57 11.79 -35.83
N THR A 312 4.51 11.87 -34.89
CA THR A 312 5.92 11.46 -35.10
C THR A 312 6.15 9.97 -34.83
N ILE A 313 5.24 9.30 -34.13
CA ILE A 313 5.42 7.93 -33.63
C ILE A 313 4.59 6.94 -34.45
N GLU A 314 5.23 5.98 -35.09
CA GLU A 314 4.55 4.88 -35.77
C GLU A 314 4.09 3.80 -34.78
N ARG A 315 4.96 3.38 -33.86
CA ARG A 315 4.69 2.28 -32.92
C ARG A 315 5.53 2.40 -31.65
N VAL A 316 4.98 1.93 -30.52
CA VAL A 316 5.72 1.76 -29.27
C VAL A 316 5.59 0.31 -28.79
N ILE A 317 6.72 -0.33 -28.50
CA ILE A 317 6.77 -1.67 -27.90
C ILE A 317 7.45 -1.57 -26.54
N ILE A 318 6.75 -1.96 -25.48
CA ILE A 318 7.26 -2.07 -24.11
C ILE A 318 7.51 -3.55 -23.80
N ARG A 319 8.77 -3.93 -23.53
CA ARG A 319 9.15 -5.27 -23.09
C ARG A 319 9.33 -5.31 -21.59
N THR A 320 8.64 -6.21 -20.91
CA THR A 320 8.55 -6.20 -19.45
C THR A 320 8.23 -7.58 -18.87
N SER A 321 8.11 -7.69 -17.55
CA SER A 321 7.79 -8.93 -16.85
C SER A 321 6.38 -9.44 -17.17
N HIS A 322 6.18 -10.75 -16.95
CA HIS A 322 4.88 -11.42 -16.99
C HIS A 322 3.81 -10.62 -16.22
N HIS A 323 4.13 -10.23 -14.98
CA HIS A 323 3.18 -9.54 -14.11
C HIS A 323 2.73 -8.21 -14.73
N THR A 324 3.68 -7.39 -15.18
CA THR A 324 3.40 -6.12 -15.83
C THR A 324 2.58 -6.29 -17.12
N HIS A 325 2.93 -7.24 -17.97
CA HIS A 325 2.23 -7.54 -19.23
C HIS A 325 0.78 -8.01 -19.02
N PHE A 326 0.55 -8.96 -18.10
CA PHE A 326 -0.76 -9.59 -17.90
C PHE A 326 -1.66 -8.86 -16.89
N VAL A 327 -1.11 -8.04 -15.99
CA VAL A 327 -1.90 -7.33 -14.97
C VAL A 327 -2.29 -5.93 -15.40
N ILE A 328 -1.38 -5.13 -15.96
CA ILE A 328 -1.64 -3.72 -16.36
C ILE A 328 -1.30 -3.41 -17.84
N GLY A 329 -0.68 -4.34 -18.55
CA GLY A 329 -0.35 -4.24 -19.98
C GLY A 329 -1.41 -4.79 -20.94
N SER A 330 -1.02 -4.90 -22.21
CA SER A 330 -1.83 -5.44 -23.32
C SER A 330 -2.21 -6.90 -23.14
N GLY A 331 -1.38 -7.70 -22.46
CA GLY A 331 -1.62 -9.12 -22.19
C GLY A 331 -2.81 -9.39 -21.27
N ALA A 332 -3.28 -8.37 -20.54
CA ALA A 332 -4.48 -8.48 -19.72
C ALA A 332 -5.76 -8.79 -20.53
N ASN A 333 -5.72 -8.56 -21.86
CA ASN A 333 -6.87 -8.72 -22.77
C ASN A 333 -8.12 -7.98 -22.28
N ASP A 334 -7.91 -6.82 -21.65
CA ASP A 334 -8.96 -5.99 -21.09
C ASP A 334 -9.18 -4.76 -21.99
N PRO A 335 -10.30 -4.70 -22.74
CA PRO A 335 -10.55 -3.59 -23.66
C PRO A 335 -10.73 -2.25 -22.93
N GLN A 336 -11.13 -2.25 -21.65
CA GLN A 336 -11.29 -1.00 -20.90
C GLN A 336 -9.96 -0.27 -20.71
N LYS A 337 -8.83 -0.97 -20.81
CA LYS A 337 -7.48 -0.35 -20.76
C LYS A 337 -7.08 0.40 -22.02
N TYR A 338 -7.93 0.41 -23.04
CA TYR A 338 -7.80 1.24 -24.24
C TYR A 338 -9.03 2.13 -24.46
N ASP A 339 -9.92 2.23 -23.46
CA ASP A 339 -11.13 3.03 -23.55
C ASP A 339 -10.92 4.41 -22.92
N PRO A 340 -10.99 5.52 -23.68
CA PRO A 340 -10.88 6.88 -23.15
C PRO A 340 -12.02 7.27 -22.18
N LYS A 341 -13.07 6.45 -22.06
CA LYS A 341 -14.16 6.63 -21.10
C LYS A 341 -14.03 5.76 -19.86
N ALA A 342 -12.95 4.98 -19.73
CA ALA A 342 -12.72 4.15 -18.56
C ALA A 342 -12.60 5.01 -17.28
N SER A 343 -12.90 4.40 -16.14
CA SER A 343 -12.75 5.08 -14.85
C SER A 343 -11.28 5.38 -14.55
N ARG A 344 -11.04 6.30 -13.61
CA ARG A 344 -9.69 6.56 -13.09
C ARG A 344 -9.03 5.28 -12.59
N GLU A 345 -9.80 4.43 -11.91
CA GLU A 345 -9.37 3.15 -11.33
C GLU A 345 -9.02 2.09 -12.37
N THR A 346 -9.43 2.28 -13.63
CA THR A 346 -8.98 1.46 -14.76
C THR A 346 -7.78 2.12 -15.46
N LEU A 347 -7.79 3.44 -15.65
CA LEU A 347 -6.70 4.18 -16.28
C LEU A 347 -5.40 4.16 -15.46
N ASP A 348 -5.49 4.14 -14.13
CA ASP A 348 -4.33 3.97 -13.25
C ASP A 348 -3.69 2.57 -13.36
N HIS A 349 -4.37 1.61 -14.02
CA HIS A 349 -3.93 0.23 -14.30
C HIS A 349 -3.79 -0.06 -15.82
N SER A 350 -3.56 0.98 -16.63
CA SER A 350 -3.28 0.85 -18.07
C SER A 350 -1.91 1.40 -18.42
N ILE A 351 -0.89 0.53 -18.58
CA ILE A 351 0.44 0.97 -19.06
C ILE A 351 0.35 1.72 -20.39
N PRO A 352 -0.40 1.23 -21.39
CA PRO A 352 -0.49 1.93 -22.67
C PRO A 352 -0.96 3.39 -22.51
N TYR A 353 -1.95 3.63 -21.64
CA TYR A 353 -2.41 4.97 -21.31
C TYR A 353 -1.35 5.78 -20.57
N ILE A 354 -0.83 5.21 -19.48
CA ILE A 354 0.08 5.88 -18.56
C ILE A 354 1.36 6.31 -19.28
N PHE A 355 1.98 5.40 -20.04
CA PHE A 355 3.18 5.70 -20.81
C PHE A 355 2.91 6.78 -21.86
N THR A 356 1.76 6.71 -22.55
CA THR A 356 1.37 7.71 -23.55
C THR A 356 1.24 9.10 -22.95
N VAL A 357 0.46 9.25 -21.87
CA VAL A 357 0.21 10.55 -21.25
C VAL A 357 1.49 11.12 -20.64
N ALA A 358 2.29 10.30 -19.95
CA ALA A 358 3.57 10.73 -19.38
C ALA A 358 4.58 11.15 -20.47
N LEU A 359 4.60 10.46 -21.62
CA LEU A 359 5.47 10.79 -22.75
C LEU A 359 5.02 12.08 -23.45
N GLN A 360 3.72 12.30 -23.58
CA GLN A 360 3.19 13.51 -24.21
C GLN A 360 3.37 14.76 -23.35
N ASP A 361 3.05 14.65 -22.07
CA ASP A 361 3.00 15.80 -21.17
C ASP A 361 4.35 16.08 -20.50
N GLY A 362 5.26 15.11 -20.45
CA GLY A 362 6.51 15.21 -19.71
C GLY A 362 6.32 15.26 -18.18
N GLU A 363 5.09 15.11 -17.71
CA GLU A 363 4.68 15.12 -16.31
C GLU A 363 3.61 14.04 -16.02
N TRP A 364 3.40 13.77 -14.74
CA TRP A 364 2.29 12.94 -14.26
C TRP A 364 1.65 13.61 -13.05
N ASN A 365 0.34 13.85 -13.11
CA ASN A 365 -0.42 14.49 -12.05
C ASN A 365 -1.62 13.62 -11.64
N HIS A 366 -1.81 13.46 -10.33
CA HIS A 366 -2.81 12.56 -9.75
C HIS A 366 -4.28 12.85 -10.11
N GLU A 367 -4.59 14.05 -10.62
CA GLU A 367 -5.92 14.43 -11.10
C GLU A 367 -5.90 14.76 -12.60
N ARG A 368 -5.05 15.70 -13.03
CA ARG A 368 -5.07 16.22 -14.41
C ARG A 368 -4.73 15.15 -15.43
N SER A 369 -3.84 14.21 -15.10
CA SER A 369 -3.48 13.11 -16.00
C SER A 369 -4.61 12.10 -16.17
N TYR A 370 -5.70 12.19 -15.40
CA TYR A 370 -6.88 11.32 -15.49
C TYR A 370 -8.15 12.05 -15.90
N SER A 371 -8.10 13.35 -16.19
CA SER A 371 -9.30 14.11 -16.54
C SER A 371 -9.93 13.54 -17.82
N PRO A 372 -11.27 13.47 -17.92
CA PRO A 372 -11.94 13.01 -19.14
C PRO A 372 -11.49 13.77 -20.39
N GLU A 373 -11.26 15.08 -20.26
CA GLU A 373 -10.79 15.95 -21.36
C GLU A 373 -9.36 15.59 -21.78
N ARG A 374 -8.49 15.23 -20.82
CA ARG A 374 -7.12 14.80 -21.12
C ARG A 374 -7.11 13.41 -21.76
N ALA A 375 -7.87 12.47 -21.22
CA ALA A 375 -7.94 11.09 -21.71
C ALA A 375 -8.57 11.00 -23.12
N ALA A 376 -9.54 11.86 -23.42
CA ALA A 376 -10.28 11.85 -24.69
C ALA A 376 -9.61 12.63 -25.83
N ARG A 377 -8.40 13.16 -25.64
CA ARG A 377 -7.67 13.87 -26.71
C ARG A 377 -7.44 12.95 -27.92
N PRO A 378 -7.82 13.35 -29.15
CA PRO A 378 -7.73 12.47 -30.32
C PRO A 378 -6.32 11.96 -30.62
N ASP A 379 -5.31 12.81 -30.46
CA ASP A 379 -3.89 12.46 -30.63
C ASP A 379 -3.41 11.47 -29.57
N THR A 380 -3.80 11.66 -28.31
CA THR A 380 -3.51 10.73 -27.22
C THR A 380 -4.15 9.37 -27.47
N VAL A 381 -5.43 9.31 -27.84
CA VAL A 381 -6.12 8.05 -28.14
C VAL A 381 -5.43 7.35 -29.32
N ALA A 382 -5.01 8.09 -30.35
CA ALA A 382 -4.29 7.52 -31.48
C ALA A 382 -2.93 6.92 -31.07
N LEU A 383 -2.14 7.61 -30.25
CA LEU A 383 -0.85 7.12 -29.78
C LEU A 383 -1.01 5.94 -28.79
N TRP A 384 -1.94 6.05 -27.86
CA TRP A 384 -2.29 5.01 -26.88
C TRP A 384 -2.58 3.66 -27.57
N ASN A 385 -3.33 3.67 -28.67
CA ASN A 385 -3.63 2.47 -29.44
C ASN A 385 -2.41 1.90 -30.21
N ARG A 386 -1.29 2.63 -30.29
CA ARG A 386 -0.02 2.17 -30.87
C ARG A 386 0.97 1.67 -29.81
N VAL A 387 0.67 1.84 -28.53
CA VAL A 387 1.49 1.32 -27.42
C VAL A 387 1.06 -0.10 -27.09
N VAL A 388 1.98 -1.05 -27.27
CA VAL A 388 1.77 -2.46 -26.92
C VAL A 388 2.85 -2.95 -25.98
N THR A 389 2.48 -3.84 -25.07
CA THR A 389 3.41 -4.52 -24.17
C THR A 389 3.66 -5.95 -24.64
N GLU A 390 4.88 -6.45 -24.47
CA GLU A 390 5.30 -7.83 -24.71
C GLU A 390 5.96 -8.37 -23.42
N GLU A 391 5.71 -9.63 -23.07
CA GLU A 391 6.50 -10.29 -22.02
C GLU A 391 7.92 -10.59 -22.55
N ASP A 392 8.91 -10.31 -21.72
CA ASP A 392 10.29 -10.72 -21.90
C ASP A 392 10.73 -11.61 -20.72
N PRO A 393 11.14 -12.87 -20.98
CA PRO A 393 11.54 -13.80 -19.94
C PRO A 393 12.65 -13.29 -19.01
N GLU A 394 13.56 -12.46 -19.50
CA GLU A 394 14.64 -11.92 -18.67
C GLU A 394 14.11 -10.89 -17.67
N TRP A 395 13.18 -10.03 -18.09
CA TRP A 395 12.50 -9.10 -17.18
C TRP A 395 11.59 -9.83 -16.17
N THR A 396 10.96 -10.95 -16.58
CA THR A 396 10.23 -11.83 -15.65
C THR A 396 11.17 -12.45 -14.61
N ARG A 397 12.33 -12.97 -15.02
CA ARG A 397 13.33 -13.53 -14.10
C ARG A 397 13.79 -12.50 -13.07
N ARG A 398 14.15 -11.30 -13.54
CA ARG A 398 14.60 -10.19 -12.68
C ARG A 398 13.51 -9.70 -11.72
N TYR A 399 12.24 -9.71 -12.13
CA TYR A 399 11.11 -9.38 -11.28
C TYR A 399 11.00 -10.28 -10.05
N HIS A 400 11.31 -11.57 -10.20
CA HIS A 400 11.27 -12.55 -9.11
C HIS A 400 12.60 -12.69 -8.36
N SER A 401 13.65 -11.96 -8.75
CA SER A 401 14.94 -12.04 -8.06
C SER A 401 14.87 -11.43 -6.67
N THR A 402 15.42 -12.15 -5.70
CA THR A 402 15.63 -11.64 -4.33
C THR A 402 16.94 -10.88 -4.20
N ASP A 403 17.85 -10.98 -5.17
CA ASP A 403 19.11 -10.23 -5.22
C ASP A 403 18.83 -8.76 -5.58
N PRO A 404 19.12 -7.79 -4.69
CA PRO A 404 18.94 -6.38 -4.99
C PRO A 404 19.70 -5.90 -6.23
N ALA A 405 20.80 -6.54 -6.62
CA ALA A 405 21.57 -6.18 -7.81
C ALA A 405 20.87 -6.57 -9.12
N GLU A 406 19.99 -7.57 -9.09
CA GLU A 406 19.28 -8.05 -10.28
C GLU A 406 17.82 -7.62 -10.32
N LYS A 407 17.21 -7.41 -9.15
CA LYS A 407 15.79 -7.08 -8.96
C LYS A 407 15.37 -5.91 -9.83
N ALA A 408 14.31 -6.12 -10.61
CA ALA A 408 13.78 -5.10 -11.51
C ALA A 408 12.26 -5.19 -11.66
N PHE A 409 11.61 -4.04 -11.74
CA PHE A 409 10.17 -3.89 -11.91
C PHE A 409 9.77 -3.11 -13.18
N GLY A 410 10.76 -2.64 -13.96
CA GLY A 410 10.57 -1.93 -15.21
C GLY A 410 10.74 -2.82 -16.45
N GLY A 411 11.53 -2.34 -17.40
CA GLY A 411 11.83 -3.03 -18.65
C GLY A 411 12.45 -2.12 -19.70
N SER A 412 12.29 -2.49 -20.98
CA SER A 412 12.78 -1.69 -22.11
C SER A 412 11.64 -1.20 -23.01
N VAL A 413 11.83 -0.07 -23.67
CA VAL A 413 10.91 0.48 -24.66
C VAL A 413 11.62 0.69 -26.00
N ALA A 414 10.94 0.36 -27.09
CA ALA A 414 11.34 0.68 -28.45
C ALA A 414 10.25 1.52 -29.11
N ILE A 415 10.60 2.74 -29.51
CA ILE A 415 9.72 3.70 -30.18
C ILE A 415 10.17 3.83 -31.63
N THR A 416 9.37 3.34 -32.57
CA THR A 416 9.59 3.51 -34.01
C THR A 416 8.91 4.79 -34.47
N LEU A 417 9.68 5.68 -35.11
CA LEU A 417 9.21 6.95 -35.64
C LEU A 417 8.69 6.79 -37.07
N THR A 418 7.89 7.75 -37.53
CA THR A 418 7.30 7.74 -38.88
C THR A 418 8.32 7.93 -40.01
N ASP A 419 9.55 8.33 -39.69
CA ASP A 419 10.68 8.35 -40.63
C ASP A 419 11.45 7.01 -40.70
N GLY A 420 11.02 6.00 -39.93
CA GLY A 420 11.61 4.67 -39.86
C GLY A 420 12.75 4.52 -38.83
N SER A 421 13.21 5.60 -38.19
CA SER A 421 14.19 5.51 -37.12
C SER A 421 13.59 4.95 -35.83
N THR A 422 14.43 4.44 -34.93
CA THR A 422 13.99 3.84 -33.66
C THR A 422 14.78 4.39 -32.49
N ILE A 423 14.08 4.78 -31.43
CA ILE A 423 14.64 5.14 -30.12
C ILE A 423 14.43 3.96 -29.17
N VAL A 424 15.48 3.53 -28.48
CA VAL A 424 15.45 2.44 -27.51
C VAL A 424 16.04 2.91 -26.19
N ASP A 425 15.36 2.62 -25.09
CA ASP A 425 15.83 2.93 -23.73
C ASP A 425 15.24 1.93 -22.73
N GLU A 426 15.79 1.88 -21.53
CA GLU A 426 15.35 0.96 -20.47
C GLU A 426 15.44 1.55 -19.07
N ILE A 427 14.67 0.95 -18.15
CA ILE A 427 14.69 1.31 -16.73
C ILE A 427 14.44 0.05 -15.89
N ALA A 428 15.28 -0.19 -14.89
CA ALA A 428 15.14 -1.37 -14.04
C ALA A 428 14.11 -1.18 -12.92
N VAL A 429 14.14 -0.05 -12.25
CA VAL A 429 13.23 0.31 -11.14
C VAL A 429 12.90 1.79 -11.21
N ALA A 430 11.78 2.19 -10.61
CA ALA A 430 11.39 3.61 -10.55
C ALA A 430 12.45 4.46 -9.85
N ASP A 431 12.52 5.75 -10.18
CA ASP A 431 13.55 6.65 -9.64
C ASP A 431 13.49 6.72 -8.11
N ALA A 432 12.27 6.78 -7.56
CA ALA A 432 11.99 6.86 -6.12
C ALA A 432 12.23 5.57 -5.33
N HIS A 433 12.47 4.44 -6.01
CA HIS A 433 12.74 3.15 -5.36
C HIS A 433 14.04 3.21 -4.53
N PRO A 434 14.20 2.45 -3.42
CA PRO A 434 15.46 2.36 -2.67
C PRO A 434 16.69 1.97 -3.51
N LEU A 435 16.45 1.27 -4.62
CA LEU A 435 17.45 0.87 -5.62
C LEU A 435 17.46 1.77 -6.87
N GLY A 436 16.64 2.83 -6.87
CA GLY A 436 16.45 3.75 -7.99
C GLY A 436 17.48 4.87 -8.05
N ALA A 437 17.37 5.71 -9.08
CA ALA A 437 18.31 6.81 -9.30
C ALA A 437 18.16 7.96 -8.30
N ARG A 438 16.98 8.11 -7.67
CA ARG A 438 16.68 9.16 -6.69
C ARG A 438 15.77 8.61 -5.57
N PRO A 439 16.28 7.73 -4.69
CA PRO A 439 15.52 7.24 -3.56
C PRO A 439 14.97 8.40 -2.73
N PHE A 440 13.70 8.31 -2.33
CA PHE A 440 13.06 9.39 -1.57
C PHE A 440 13.70 9.58 -0.19
N ALA A 441 14.14 10.81 0.08
CA ALA A 441 14.51 11.28 1.41
C ALA A 441 13.42 12.23 1.95
N ARG A 442 13.57 12.68 3.22
CA ARG A 442 12.58 13.52 3.94
C ARG A 442 12.08 14.70 3.10
N GLU A 443 12.96 15.38 2.38
CA GLU A 443 12.60 16.53 1.55
C GLU A 443 11.58 16.20 0.46
N GLN A 444 11.66 15.01 -0.16
CA GLN A 444 10.68 14.57 -1.16
C GLN A 444 9.32 14.26 -0.53
N TYR A 445 9.29 13.64 0.65
CA TYR A 445 8.03 13.41 1.39
C TYR A 445 7.36 14.72 1.79
N VAL A 446 8.14 15.69 2.28
CA VAL A 446 7.64 17.03 2.63
C VAL A 446 7.12 17.76 1.39
N ALA A 447 7.86 17.72 0.27
CA ALA A 447 7.43 18.33 -0.98
C ALA A 447 6.13 17.70 -1.51
N LYS A 448 6.02 16.36 -1.44
CA LYS A 448 4.81 15.64 -1.80
C LYS A 448 3.62 16.03 -0.92
N PHE A 449 3.81 16.11 0.40
CA PHE A 449 2.77 16.56 1.33
C PHE A 449 2.29 17.98 1.00
N ARG A 450 3.20 18.94 0.83
CA ARG A 450 2.84 20.32 0.46
C ARG A 450 2.09 20.39 -0.87
N THR A 451 2.52 19.60 -1.86
CA THR A 451 1.86 19.55 -3.19
C THR A 451 0.45 18.99 -3.10
N LEU A 452 0.25 17.91 -2.32
CA LEU A 452 -1.06 17.26 -2.17
C LEU A 452 -1.99 17.98 -1.19
N ALA A 453 -1.45 18.82 -0.32
CA ALA A 453 -2.22 19.66 0.59
C ALA A 453 -2.62 21.02 0.00
N ASP A 454 -2.02 21.43 -1.12
CA ASP A 454 -2.30 22.72 -1.76
C ASP A 454 -3.78 22.84 -2.12
N GLY A 455 -4.40 23.95 -1.73
CA GLY A 455 -5.84 24.19 -1.89
C GLY A 455 -6.76 23.35 -1.00
N VAL A 456 -6.26 22.33 -0.30
CA VAL A 456 -7.04 21.43 0.58
C VAL A 456 -6.91 21.82 2.06
N LEU A 457 -5.70 22.19 2.51
CA LEU A 457 -5.40 22.63 3.86
C LEU A 457 -5.03 24.11 3.89
N GLU A 458 -5.19 24.76 5.04
CA GLU A 458 -4.60 26.09 5.26
C GLU A 458 -3.07 25.95 5.39
N PRO A 459 -2.26 26.92 4.91
CA PRO A 459 -0.80 26.84 5.01
C PRO A 459 -0.29 26.64 6.44
N THR A 460 -0.97 27.20 7.44
CA THR A 460 -0.62 27.02 8.86
C THR A 460 -0.85 25.59 9.33
N GLU A 461 -1.86 24.89 8.79
CA GLU A 461 -2.15 23.50 9.12
C GLU A 461 -1.12 22.54 8.51
N ILE A 462 -0.64 22.85 7.31
CA ILE A 462 0.44 22.12 6.64
C ILE A 462 1.69 22.12 7.52
N GLU A 463 2.15 23.31 7.92
CA GLU A 463 3.36 23.43 8.74
C GLU A 463 3.16 22.87 10.16
N ARG A 464 1.97 23.05 10.77
CA ARG A 464 1.63 22.40 12.06
C ARG A 464 1.81 20.89 12.00
N PHE A 465 1.25 20.25 10.97
CA PHE A 465 1.35 18.80 10.82
C PHE A 465 2.80 18.36 10.60
N LEU A 466 3.54 19.04 9.72
CA LEU A 466 4.94 18.72 9.43
C LEU A 466 5.84 18.88 10.67
N ASP A 467 5.68 19.96 11.45
CA ASP A 467 6.46 20.20 12.66
C ASP A 467 6.19 19.15 13.75
N LEU A 468 4.96 18.63 13.80
CA LEU A 468 4.58 17.58 14.73
C LEU A 468 5.08 16.21 14.26
N ALA A 469 4.79 15.83 13.02
CA ALA A 469 5.16 14.53 12.46
C ALA A 469 6.68 14.30 12.50
N GLN A 470 7.48 15.34 12.22
CA GLN A 470 8.94 15.24 12.27
C GLN A 470 9.50 15.00 13.67
N ARG A 471 8.71 15.25 14.73
CA ARG A 471 9.07 14.97 16.12
C ARG A 471 8.47 13.66 16.64
N LEU A 472 7.85 12.86 15.76
CA LEU A 472 7.11 11.64 16.11
C LEU A 472 7.78 10.77 17.20
N PRO A 473 9.08 10.43 17.12
CA PRO A 473 9.70 9.56 18.14
C PRO A 473 9.67 10.12 19.57
N SER A 474 9.53 11.44 19.71
CA SER A 474 9.56 12.18 20.97
C SER A 474 8.18 12.66 21.45
N LEU A 475 7.10 12.38 20.70
CA LEU A 475 5.77 12.87 21.04
C LEU A 475 5.21 12.21 22.30
N GLY A 476 4.51 13.01 23.12
CA GLY A 476 3.67 12.51 24.20
C GLY A 476 2.35 11.95 23.70
N ALA A 477 1.55 11.40 24.61
CA ALA A 477 0.24 10.82 24.26
C ALA A 477 -0.74 11.85 23.69
N ASP A 478 -0.81 13.04 24.28
CA ASP A 478 -1.74 14.09 23.86
C ASP A 478 -1.42 14.63 22.45
N ASP A 479 -0.13 14.61 22.08
CA ASP A 479 0.38 15.06 20.80
C ASP A 479 -0.07 14.16 19.64
N LEU A 480 -0.29 12.85 19.87
CA LEU A 480 -0.62 11.91 18.78
C LEU A 480 -1.93 12.25 18.07
N SER A 481 -2.85 12.95 18.75
CA SER A 481 -4.08 13.44 18.14
C SER A 481 -3.87 14.48 17.03
N GLY A 482 -2.70 15.12 17.01
CA GLY A 482 -2.30 16.05 15.95
C GLY A 482 -1.71 15.36 14.70
N LEU A 483 -1.53 14.04 14.70
CA LEU A 483 -1.06 13.26 13.53
C LEU A 483 -2.17 12.98 12.50
N THR A 484 -3.25 13.75 12.57
CA THR A 484 -4.24 13.93 11.51
C THR A 484 -4.32 15.41 11.13
N VAL A 485 -4.90 15.73 9.97
CA VAL A 485 -5.07 17.12 9.51
C VAL A 485 -6.52 17.57 9.56
N THR A 486 -6.74 18.88 9.63
CA THR A 486 -8.05 19.53 9.52
C THR A 486 -8.20 20.18 8.14
N ALA A 487 -9.28 19.87 7.43
CA ALA A 487 -9.56 20.48 6.13
C ALA A 487 -9.73 22.01 6.25
N ARG A 488 -9.35 22.77 5.22
CA ARG A 488 -9.58 24.22 5.20
C ARG A 488 -11.08 24.54 5.38
N PRO A 489 -11.43 25.68 6.01
CA PRO A 489 -12.82 26.07 6.21
C PRO A 489 -13.63 26.07 4.92
N GLY A 490 -14.83 25.47 4.97
CA GLY A 490 -15.76 25.42 3.85
C GLY A 490 -15.50 24.32 2.82
N LEU A 491 -14.32 23.69 2.77
CA LEU A 491 -14.03 22.64 1.78
C LEU A 491 -15.01 21.47 1.87
N LEU A 492 -15.19 20.92 3.07
CA LEU A 492 -16.06 19.76 3.28
C LEU A 492 -17.55 20.09 3.20
N ALA A 493 -17.95 21.36 3.26
CA ALA A 493 -19.35 21.76 3.14
C ALA A 493 -19.94 21.45 1.75
N GLY A 494 -19.10 21.39 0.71
CA GLY A 494 -19.49 20.97 -0.63
C GLY A 494 -19.67 19.45 -0.81
N PHE A 495 -19.28 18.66 0.20
CA PHE A 495 -19.26 17.19 0.14
C PHE A 495 -19.93 16.59 1.38
N PRO A 496 -21.25 16.82 1.57
CA PRO A 496 -21.96 16.31 2.73
C PRO A 496 -21.90 14.78 2.77
N GLY A 497 -21.66 14.24 3.96
CA GLY A 497 -21.64 12.79 4.18
C GLY A 497 -22.98 12.15 3.81
N PRO A 498 -22.99 11.04 3.04
CA PRO A 498 -24.22 10.33 2.75
C PRO A 498 -24.79 9.69 4.04
N LYS A 499 -26.12 9.64 4.16
CA LYS A 499 -26.78 8.95 5.27
C LYS A 499 -26.71 7.43 5.07
N GLY A 500 -26.21 6.72 6.08
CA GLY A 500 -26.18 5.27 6.14
C GLY A 500 -27.33 4.67 6.95
N LEU A 501 -27.06 3.53 7.58
CA LEU A 501 -28.02 2.83 8.45
C LEU A 501 -28.23 3.54 9.80
N PHE A 502 -27.20 4.21 10.31
CA PHE A 502 -27.18 4.84 11.63
C PHE A 502 -27.63 6.31 11.58
#